data_AF-A0A349MD10-F1
#
_entry.id   AF-A0A349MD10-F1
#
_cell.length_a   1.000
_cell.length_b   1.000
_cell.length_c   1.000
_cell.angle_alpha   90.00
_cell.angle_beta   90.00
_cell.angle_gamma   90.00
#
_symmetry.space_group_name_H-M   'P 1'
#
loop_
_entity.id
_entity.type
_entity.pdbx_description
1 polymer ?
#
loop_
_entity_poly.entity_id
_entity_poly.type
_entity_poly.pdbx_seq_one_letter_code
_entity_poly.pdbx_strand_id
1 'polypeptide(L)'
;MNWKSMRQQYERWFQGWLILGPVVGFASTTLVKNQLYRVWKVTHGLTDGASAERARELGLNPPEWSGAVWYGVASMAVFTVFYVMAARTWSRYTTEELTTNE
;
A
#
# COMPACT_ATOMS: atom_id res chain seq x y z
N MET A 1 16.30 19.02 -22.86
CA MET A 1 16.35 17.99 -21.80
C MET A 1 16.04 16.63 -22.43
N ASN A 2 16.95 15.66 -22.39
CA ASN A 2 16.88 14.43 -23.21
C ASN A 2 16.23 13.27 -22.42
N TRP A 3 15.27 12.56 -23.01
CA TRP A 3 14.58 11.38 -22.45
C TRP A 3 15.54 10.35 -21.82
N LYS A 4 16.74 10.22 -22.38
CA LYS A 4 17.80 9.35 -21.84
C LYS A 4 18.30 9.76 -20.46
N SER A 5 18.44 11.05 -20.15
CA SER A 5 18.92 11.50 -18.83
C SER A 5 17.87 11.34 -17.74
N MET A 6 16.59 11.48 -18.09
CA MET A 6 15.48 11.22 -17.17
C MET A 6 15.37 9.74 -16.78
N ARG A 7 15.61 8.82 -17.72
CA ARG A 7 15.57 7.37 -17.47
C ARG A 7 16.65 6.92 -16.49
N GLN A 8 17.82 7.52 -16.57
CA GLN A 8 18.99 7.14 -15.77
C GLN A 8 18.87 7.52 -14.29
N GLN A 9 18.15 8.60 -13.97
CA GLN A 9 17.80 8.97 -12.58
C GLN A 9 16.53 8.24 -12.08
N TYR A 10 15.63 7.84 -12.99
CA TYR A 10 14.41 7.10 -12.64
C TYR A 10 14.68 5.67 -12.15
N GLU A 11 15.81 5.05 -12.48
CA GLU A 11 15.95 3.61 -12.30
C GLU A 11 16.11 3.16 -10.85
N ARG A 12 16.90 3.81 -9.99
CA ARG A 12 17.24 3.21 -8.67
C ARG A 12 16.10 3.23 -7.66
N TRP A 13 15.41 4.37 -7.52
CA TRP A 13 14.29 4.47 -6.58
C TRP A 13 13.10 3.64 -7.06
N PHE A 14 12.84 3.62 -8.38
CA PHE A 14 11.75 2.84 -8.97
C PHE A 14 12.06 1.33 -8.90
N GLN A 15 13.31 0.91 -9.12
CA GLN A 15 13.75 -0.47 -8.88
C GLN A 15 13.51 -0.89 -7.42
N GLY A 16 13.83 -0.02 -6.45
CA GLY A 16 13.49 -0.25 -5.05
C GLY A 16 11.98 -0.35 -4.81
N TRP A 17 11.20 0.52 -5.46
CA TRP A 17 9.74 0.51 -5.39
C TRP A 17 9.11 -0.74 -6.03
N LEU A 18 9.70 -1.32 -7.08
CA LEU A 18 9.21 -2.58 -7.68
C LEU A 18 9.27 -3.76 -6.68
N ILE A 19 10.17 -3.70 -5.71
CA ILE A 19 10.25 -4.70 -4.63
C ILE A 19 9.30 -4.33 -3.48
N LEU A 20 9.25 -3.05 -3.10
CA LEU A 20 8.44 -2.59 -1.97
C LEU A 20 6.95 -2.51 -2.26
N GLY A 21 6.55 -2.16 -3.48
CA GLY A 21 5.15 -2.02 -3.90
C GLY A 21 4.30 -3.27 -3.64
N PRO A 22 4.75 -4.47 -4.06
CA PRO A 22 4.07 -5.72 -3.72
C PRO A 22 3.94 -5.96 -2.21
N VAL A 23 4.97 -5.63 -1.43
CA VAL A 23 4.95 -5.75 0.05
C VAL A 23 3.90 -4.81 0.64
N VAL A 24 3.83 -3.57 0.16
CA VAL A 24 2.81 -2.60 0.57
C VAL A 24 1.41 -3.12 0.24
N GLY A 25 1.18 -3.57 -1.00
CA GLY A 25 -0.13 -4.12 -1.42
C GLY A 25 -0.55 -5.33 -0.58
N PHE A 26 0.36 -6.26 -0.33
CA PHE A 26 0.10 -7.45 0.48
C PHE A 26 -0.17 -7.11 1.96
N ALA A 27 0.66 -6.24 2.55
CA ALA A 27 0.50 -5.81 3.93
C ALA A 27 -0.82 -5.04 4.13
N SER A 28 -1.14 -4.10 3.25
CA SER A 28 -2.40 -3.36 3.27
C SER A 28 -3.61 -4.28 3.15
N THR A 29 -3.57 -5.25 2.23
CA THR A 29 -4.63 -6.26 2.10
C THR A 29 -4.80 -7.02 3.42
N THR A 30 -3.71 -7.51 4.01
CA THR A 30 -3.74 -8.31 5.23
C THR A 30 -4.26 -7.52 6.44
N LEU A 31 -3.89 -6.24 6.55
CA LEU A 31 -4.40 -5.35 7.60
C LEU A 31 -5.91 -5.13 7.47
N VAL A 32 -6.40 -4.82 6.27
CA VAL A 32 -7.85 -4.63 6.03
C VAL A 32 -8.60 -5.92 6.32
N LYS A 33 -8.08 -7.06 5.86
CA LYS A 33 -8.62 -8.37 6.20
C LYS A 33 -8.76 -8.52 7.72
N ASN A 34 -7.68 -8.32 8.47
CA ASN A 34 -7.70 -8.48 9.92
C ASN A 34 -8.71 -7.54 10.61
N GLN A 35 -8.82 -6.29 10.16
CA GLN A 35 -9.80 -5.34 10.70
C GLN A 35 -11.25 -5.72 10.39
N LEU A 36 -11.54 -6.15 9.16
CA LEU A 36 -12.87 -6.64 8.78
C LEU A 36 -13.29 -7.84 9.65
N TYR A 37 -12.37 -8.77 9.88
CA TYR A 37 -12.62 -9.90 10.76
C TYR A 37 -12.88 -9.47 12.20
N ARG A 38 -12.13 -8.49 12.71
CA ARG A 38 -12.31 -7.97 14.07
C ARG A 38 -13.65 -7.27 14.24
N VAL A 39 -14.02 -6.39 13.30
CA VAL A 39 -15.33 -5.72 13.32
C VAL A 39 -16.45 -6.76 13.28
N TRP A 40 -16.34 -7.75 12.38
CA TRP A 40 -17.32 -8.81 12.26
C TRP A 40 -17.46 -9.65 13.55
N LYS A 41 -16.36 -9.97 14.25
CA LYS A 41 -16.42 -10.66 15.55
C LYS A 41 -17.21 -9.83 16.57
N VAL A 42 -16.90 -8.54 16.68
CA VAL A 42 -17.57 -7.63 17.62
C VAL A 42 -19.06 -7.50 17.31
N THR A 43 -19.44 -7.37 16.02
CA THR A 43 -20.86 -7.24 15.65
C THR A 43 -21.69 -8.48 15.94
N HIS A 44 -21.06 -9.66 16.03
CA HIS A 44 -21.72 -10.93 16.35
C HIS A 44 -21.52 -11.35 17.82
N GLY A 45 -21.02 -10.46 18.68
CA GLY A 45 -20.83 -10.73 20.11
C GLY A 45 -19.73 -11.76 20.43
N LEU A 46 -18.83 -12.02 19.48
CA LEU A 46 -17.69 -12.91 19.67
C LEU A 46 -16.54 -12.17 20.35
N THR A 47 -15.96 -12.77 21.39
CA THR A 47 -14.79 -12.22 22.08
C THR A 47 -13.55 -12.25 21.17
N ASP A 48 -12.57 -11.38 21.45
CA ASP A 48 -11.40 -11.20 20.57
C ASP A 48 -10.56 -12.49 20.36
N GLY A 49 -10.74 -13.52 21.20
CA GLY A 49 -10.12 -14.84 21.08
C GLY A 49 -10.93 -15.94 20.37
N ALA A 50 -12.14 -15.64 19.87
CA ALA A 50 -12.94 -16.63 19.14
C ALA A 50 -12.29 -16.99 17.79
N SER A 51 -12.00 -18.29 17.60
CA SER A 51 -11.44 -18.81 16.34
C SER A 51 -12.49 -18.76 15.22
N ALA A 52 -12.02 -18.73 13.97
CA ALA A 52 -12.90 -18.79 12.79
C ALA A 52 -13.71 -20.11 12.74
N GLU A 53 -13.21 -21.15 13.39
CA GLU A 53 -13.87 -22.45 13.54
C GLU A 53 -15.07 -22.37 14.49
N ARG A 54 -14.91 -21.71 15.64
CA ARG A 54 -16.01 -21.46 16.59
C ARG A 54 -17.11 -20.58 16.00
N ALA A 55 -16.73 -19.63 15.15
CA ALA A 55 -17.65 -18.81 14.38
C ALA A 55 -18.48 -19.65 13.39
N ARG A 56 -17.85 -20.61 12.70
CA ARG A 56 -18.50 -21.56 11.79
C ARG A 56 -19.47 -22.49 12.49
N GLU A 57 -19.11 -22.98 13.69
CA GLU A 57 -19.99 -23.80 14.54
C GLU A 57 -21.27 -23.06 14.94
N LEU A 58 -21.23 -21.73 15.02
CA LEU A 58 -22.38 -20.88 15.33
C LEU A 58 -23.21 -20.51 14.08
N GLY A 59 -22.89 -21.08 12.91
CA GLY A 59 -23.58 -20.79 11.64
C GLY A 59 -23.26 -19.41 11.06
N LEU A 60 -22.24 -18.72 11.59
CA LEU A 60 -21.83 -17.41 11.13
C LEU A 60 -20.82 -17.56 9.99
N ASN A 61 -21.12 -16.97 8.83
CA ASN A 61 -20.19 -16.94 7.70
C ASN A 61 -19.19 -15.80 7.87
N PRO A 62 -17.88 -16.04 7.71
CA PRO A 62 -16.87 -14.99 7.76
C PRO A 62 -17.16 -13.91 6.70
N PRO A 63 -16.72 -12.66 6.94
CA PRO A 63 -17.01 -11.53 6.05
C PRO A 63 -16.50 -11.79 4.64
N GLU A 64 -17.13 -11.23 3.61
CA GLU A 64 -16.59 -11.33 2.25
C GLU A 64 -15.35 -10.45 2.11
N TRP A 65 -14.23 -11.04 1.68
CA TRP A 65 -12.92 -10.36 1.62
C TRP A 65 -12.56 -9.91 0.20
N SER A 66 -13.46 -10.06 -0.77
CA SER A 66 -13.24 -9.74 -2.19
C SER A 66 -12.81 -8.27 -2.38
N GLY A 67 -13.39 -7.35 -1.61
CA GLY A 67 -13.01 -5.94 -1.60
C GLY A 67 -11.62 -5.64 -1.02
N ALA A 68 -11.08 -6.49 -0.13
CA ALA A 68 -9.80 -6.22 0.53
C ALA A 68 -8.60 -6.23 -0.44
N VAL A 69 -8.68 -7.01 -1.52
CA VAL A 69 -7.65 -7.03 -2.58
C VAL A 69 -7.63 -5.69 -3.31
N TRP A 70 -8.80 -5.13 -3.61
CA TRP A 70 -8.91 -3.81 -4.23
C TRP A 70 -8.36 -2.70 -3.35
N TYR A 71 -8.51 -2.80 -2.02
CA TYR A 71 -7.84 -1.90 -1.09
C TYR A 71 -6.32 -1.97 -1.21
N GLY A 72 -5.73 -3.17 -1.25
CA GLY A 72 -4.29 -3.33 -1.43
C GLY A 72 -3.78 -2.72 -2.75
N VAL A 73 -4.51 -2.95 -3.85
CA VAL A 73 -4.21 -2.38 -5.17
C VAL A 73 -4.32 -0.85 -5.14
N ALA A 74 -5.39 -0.31 -4.56
CA ALA A 74 -5.59 1.13 -4.44
C ALA A 74 -4.50 1.79 -3.58
N SER A 75 -4.15 1.18 -2.43
CA SER A 75 -3.05 1.66 -1.59
C SER A 75 -1.73 1.68 -2.35
N MET A 76 -1.38 0.60 -3.05
CA MET A 76 -0.17 0.54 -3.87
C MET A 76 -0.16 1.64 -4.94
N ALA A 77 -1.29 1.89 -5.61
CA ALA A 77 -1.40 2.95 -6.60
C ALA A 77 -1.20 4.34 -5.99
N VAL A 78 -1.86 4.63 -4.86
CA VAL A 78 -1.74 5.91 -4.14
C VAL A 78 -0.30 6.16 -3.70
N PHE A 79 0.35 5.18 -3.08
CA PHE A 79 1.75 5.30 -2.67
C PHE A 79 2.70 5.47 -3.86
N THR A 80 2.45 4.76 -4.97
CA THR A 80 3.23 4.92 -6.20
C THR A 80 3.15 6.35 -6.72
N VAL A 81 1.94 6.90 -6.82
CA VAL A 81 1.72 8.29 -7.27
C VAL A 81 2.39 9.28 -6.31
N PHE A 82 2.25 9.07 -5.00
CA PHE A 82 2.90 9.89 -3.98
C PHE A 82 4.42 9.92 -4.16
N TYR A 83 5.08 8.75 -4.28
CA TYR A 83 6.53 8.69 -4.46
C TYR A 83 6.99 9.27 -5.79
N VAL A 84 6.23 9.10 -6.88
CA VAL A 84 6.51 9.77 -8.16
C VAL A 84 6.47 11.29 -8.00
N MET A 85 5.48 11.83 -7.28
CA MET A 85 5.39 13.26 -7.02
C MET A 85 6.54 13.75 -6.13
N ALA A 86 6.83 13.04 -5.03
CA ALA A 86 7.92 13.37 -4.13
C ALA A 86 9.28 13.38 -4.85
N ALA A 87 9.55 12.38 -5.68
CA ALA A 87 10.76 12.30 -6.49
C ALA A 87 10.88 13.47 -7.48
N ARG A 88 9.77 13.82 -8.15
CA ARG A 88 9.73 14.99 -9.04
C ARG A 88 9.98 16.30 -8.31
N THR A 89 9.34 16.48 -7.15
CA THR A 89 9.52 17.68 -6.33
C THR A 89 10.97 17.80 -5.85
N TRP A 90 11.55 16.72 -5.30
CA TRP A 90 12.93 16.71 -4.83
C TRP A 90 13.93 17.03 -5.96
N SER A 91 13.74 16.44 -7.14
CA SER A 91 14.61 16.70 -8.30
C SER A 91 14.63 18.17 -8.74
N ARG A 92 13.52 18.90 -8.56
CA ARG A 92 13.43 20.32 -8.90
C ARG A 92 14.26 21.17 -7.92
N TYR A 93 14.10 20.93 -6.62
CA TYR A 93 14.82 21.68 -5.58
C TYR A 93 16.34 21.47 -5.61
N THR A 94 16.81 20.23 -5.82
CA THR A 94 18.25 19.97 -5.93
C THR A 94 18.89 20.63 -7.16
N THR A 95 18.14 20.83 -8.24
CA THR A 95 18.68 21.49 -9.45
C THR A 95 18.79 23.01 -9.27
N GLU A 96 17.84 23.63 -8.57
CA GLU A 96 17.80 25.08 -8.33
C GLU A 96 18.93 25.55 -7.39
N GLU A 97 19.26 24.77 -6.34
CA GLU A 97 20.37 25.10 -5.43
C GLU A 97 21.75 25.03 -6.11
N LEU A 98 21.90 24.22 -7.16
CA LEU A 98 23.17 24.08 -7.89
C LEU A 98 23.42 25.22 -8.87
N THR A 99 22.38 25.80 -9.49
CA THR A 99 22.52 26.88 -10.48
C THR A 99 22.60 28.28 -9.87
N THR A 100 22.24 28.44 -8.60
CA THR A 100 22.23 29.77 -7.93
C THR A 100 23.56 30.08 -7.22
N ASN A 101 24.48 29.10 -7.17
CA ASN A 101 25.79 29.21 -6.53
C ASN A 101 26.96 29.23 -7.55
N GLU A 102 26.66 29.40 -8.85
CA GLU A 102 27.64 29.76 -9.90
C GLU A 102 27.53 31.25 -10.25
#